data_AF-A0A3A8NAM0-F1
#
_entry.id   AF-A0A3A8NAM0-F1
#
_cell.length_a   1.000
_cell.length_b   1.000
_cell.length_c   1.000
_cell.angle_alpha   90.00
_cell.angle_beta   90.00
_cell.angle_gamma   90.00
#
_symmetry.space_group_name_H-M   'P 1'
#
loop_
_entity.id
_entity.type
_entity.pdbx_description
1 polymer ?
#
loop_
_entity_poly.entity_id
_entity_poly.type
_entity_poly.pdbx_seq_one_letter_code
_entity_poly.pdbx_strand_id
1 'polypeptide(L)'
;MLDEAGTANGVRMYFMTGPKAPVLTCPGRRRVLLECSIAQTLVGLFLVMALGACRTTKPVEQDRLRVELERAVLADQEEIGEDRPVDEHFQAFLKKYGEDAVPFFERLVVEAADSGWRDDAHQVNAAVRGLVALQGKRAQGVLKKLASSKTADLLFSQIALNALVGLAPESEKVGLLIARLREGRHPEDQQWAVGTLITLGRTEAVPCLKELRAGISDARTLININSAVVMLGDPGVCNLYSESQGGPSRLWSCRYQCAGAVRGRERVMEAACPRTLPNKDE
;
A
#
# COMPACT_ATOMS: atom_id res chain seq x y z
N MET A 1 -64.86 5.54 -6.92
CA MET A 1 -64.71 6.68 -7.85
C MET A 1 -63.23 7.02 -7.88
N LEU A 2 -62.61 7.04 -9.05
CA LEU A 2 -61.18 7.35 -9.23
C LEU A 2 -61.10 8.75 -9.83
N ASP A 3 -60.48 9.69 -9.13
CA ASP A 3 -60.18 11.02 -9.68
C ASP A 3 -58.75 11.05 -10.23
N GLU A 4 -58.58 11.66 -11.40
CA GLU A 4 -57.33 11.69 -12.16
C GLU A 4 -56.47 12.89 -11.74
N ALA A 5 -55.32 12.66 -11.09
CA ALA A 5 -54.50 13.71 -10.47
C ALA A 5 -53.37 14.26 -11.38
N GLY A 6 -53.46 14.05 -12.69
CA GLY A 6 -52.49 14.56 -13.67
C GLY A 6 -51.38 13.58 -14.06
N THR A 7 -50.64 13.94 -15.12
CA THR A 7 -49.63 13.10 -15.79
C THR A 7 -48.25 13.74 -15.70
N ALA A 8 -47.25 12.96 -15.29
CA ALA A 8 -45.83 13.32 -15.43
C ALA A 8 -45.12 12.18 -16.17
N ASN A 9 -44.43 12.50 -17.27
CA ASN A 9 -43.69 11.55 -18.12
C ASN A 9 -44.49 10.32 -18.58
N GLY A 10 -45.75 10.51 -18.99
CA GLY A 10 -46.54 9.45 -19.65
C GLY A 10 -47.10 8.37 -18.72
N VAL A 11 -46.92 8.49 -17.40
CA VAL A 11 -47.48 7.54 -16.43
C VAL A 11 -48.66 8.18 -15.70
N ARG A 12 -49.84 7.57 -15.81
CA ARG A 12 -51.05 7.98 -15.06
C ARG A 12 -51.00 7.39 -13.65
N MET A 13 -51.08 8.25 -12.64
CA MET A 13 -51.19 7.82 -11.25
C MET A 13 -52.63 7.98 -10.76
N TYR A 14 -53.14 6.93 -10.10
CA TYR A 14 -54.41 6.94 -9.40
C TYR A 14 -54.15 6.70 -7.92
N PHE A 15 -54.75 7.52 -7.05
CA PHE A 15 -54.75 7.27 -5.61
C PHE A 15 -56.10 6.69 -5.18
N MET A 16 -56.06 5.63 -4.37
CA MET A 16 -57.24 5.15 -3.63
C MET A 16 -57.21 5.72 -2.22
N THR A 17 -58.21 6.50 -1.84
CA THR A 17 -58.45 6.90 -0.45
C THR A 17 -59.38 5.89 0.22
N GLY A 18 -58.84 5.04 1.09
CA GLY A 18 -59.63 4.14 1.94
C GLY A 18 -58.75 3.26 2.83
N PRO A 19 -59.09 3.07 4.12
CA PRO A 19 -58.26 2.35 5.07
C PRO A 19 -58.58 0.85 5.01
N LYS A 20 -57.93 0.12 4.11
CA LYS A 20 -57.79 -1.34 4.24
C LYS A 20 -56.37 -1.71 3.82
N ALA A 21 -55.64 -2.32 4.75
CA ALA A 21 -54.27 -2.77 4.55
C ALA A 21 -54.16 -3.69 3.33
N PRO A 22 -53.10 -3.57 2.50
CA PRO A 22 -52.88 -4.49 1.40
C PRO A 22 -52.50 -5.88 1.94
N VAL A 23 -53.30 -6.88 1.58
CA VAL A 23 -52.97 -8.29 1.80
C VAL A 23 -52.16 -8.78 0.60
N LEU A 24 -50.86 -8.99 0.79
CA LEU A 24 -50.01 -9.68 -0.16
C LEU A 24 -50.10 -11.19 0.11
N THR A 25 -50.76 -11.92 -0.79
CA THR A 25 -50.67 -13.39 -0.85
C THR A 25 -49.60 -13.81 -1.85
N CYS A 26 -48.51 -14.41 -1.36
CA CYS A 26 -47.60 -15.23 -2.17
C CYS A 26 -47.91 -16.72 -1.91
N PRO A 27 -48.00 -17.57 -2.95
CA PRO A 27 -48.16 -19.00 -2.75
C PRO A 27 -46.83 -19.63 -2.33
N GLY A 28 -46.81 -20.26 -1.15
CA GLY A 28 -45.79 -21.22 -0.76
C GLY A 28 -44.56 -20.69 -0.04
N ARG A 29 -44.68 -20.35 1.25
CA ARG A 29 -43.79 -20.81 2.36
C ARG A 29 -44.16 -20.12 3.68
N ARG A 30 -43.73 -20.74 4.77
CA ARG A 30 -44.19 -20.61 6.17
C ARG A 30 -44.22 -19.18 6.73
N ARG A 31 -45.25 -18.94 7.55
CA ARG A 31 -45.46 -17.74 8.37
C ARG A 31 -44.30 -17.53 9.34
N VAL A 32 -43.73 -16.33 9.35
CA VAL A 32 -43.05 -15.74 10.50
C VAL A 32 -43.70 -14.38 10.71
N LEU A 33 -44.34 -14.20 11.86
CA LEU A 33 -44.88 -12.92 12.33
C LEU A 33 -43.69 -12.09 12.85
N LEU A 34 -43.43 -10.93 12.25
CA LEU A 34 -42.67 -9.87 12.90
C LEU A 34 -43.59 -8.66 13.08
N GLU A 35 -43.66 -8.22 14.32
CA GLU A 35 -44.45 -7.09 14.78
C GLU A 35 -43.94 -5.77 14.19
N CYS A 36 -44.90 -4.92 13.82
CA CYS A 36 -44.70 -3.52 13.48
C CYS A 36 -44.10 -2.75 14.66
N SER A 37 -42.95 -2.11 14.45
CA SER A 37 -42.70 -0.78 15.00
C SER A 37 -41.57 -0.11 14.21
N ILE A 38 -41.63 1.22 14.09
CA ILE A 38 -40.65 2.11 13.42
C ILE A 38 -40.86 2.28 11.90
N ALA A 39 -42.01 2.85 11.53
CA ALA A 39 -42.21 3.46 10.22
C ALA A 39 -42.20 5.00 10.37
N GLN A 40 -41.01 5.60 10.43
CA GLN A 40 -40.84 7.03 10.11
C GLN A 40 -39.40 7.50 9.80
N THR A 41 -38.39 6.63 9.84
CA THR A 41 -36.98 6.98 9.52
C THR A 41 -36.42 6.33 8.24
N LEU A 42 -37.24 5.59 7.49
CA LEU A 42 -36.75 4.69 6.42
C LEU A 42 -36.85 5.22 4.99
N VAL A 43 -37.52 6.35 4.75
CA VAL A 43 -37.64 6.91 3.38
C VAL A 43 -36.34 7.62 2.94
N GLY A 44 -35.54 8.12 3.89
CA GLY A 44 -34.21 8.70 3.60
C GLY A 44 -33.10 7.66 3.38
N LEU A 45 -33.24 6.46 3.94
CA LEU A 45 -32.18 5.42 3.88
C LEU A 45 -32.23 4.59 2.59
N PHE A 46 -33.40 4.42 1.98
CA PHE A 46 -33.54 3.64 0.75
C PHE A 46 -33.05 4.37 -0.51
N LEU A 47 -33.08 5.71 -0.54
CA LEU A 47 -32.57 6.47 -1.69
C LEU A 47 -31.03 6.50 -1.74
N VAL A 48 -30.36 6.39 -0.58
CA VAL A 48 -28.89 6.30 -0.50
C VAL A 48 -28.39 4.90 -0.85
N MET A 49 -29.16 3.84 -0.55
CA MET A 49 -28.80 2.46 -0.89
C MET A 49 -28.94 2.15 -2.39
N ALA A 50 -29.82 2.83 -3.12
CA ALA A 50 -30.00 2.60 -4.56
C ALA A 50 -28.91 3.25 -5.44
N LEU A 51 -28.22 4.29 -4.96
CA LEU A 51 -27.15 4.98 -5.71
C LEU A 51 -25.76 4.37 -5.47
N GLY A 52 -25.60 3.48 -4.48
CA GLY A 52 -24.34 2.75 -4.23
C GLY A 52 -24.18 1.45 -5.03
N ALA A 53 -25.25 0.95 -5.67
CA ALA A 53 -25.29 -0.39 -6.26
C ALA A 53 -24.92 -0.45 -7.77
N CYS A 54 -24.59 0.67 -8.41
CA CYS A 54 -24.35 0.72 -9.87
C CYS A 54 -22.88 0.67 -10.32
N ARG A 55 -21.93 0.32 -9.45
CA ARG A 55 -20.50 0.19 -9.82
C ARG A 55 -19.89 -1.18 -9.54
N THR A 56 -20.70 -2.24 -9.55
CA THR A 56 -20.15 -3.59 -9.62
C THR A 56 -19.78 -3.89 -11.08
N THR A 57 -18.51 -3.65 -11.43
CA THR A 57 -17.90 -4.16 -12.68
C THR A 57 -18.24 -5.64 -12.80
N LYS A 58 -18.72 -6.06 -13.97
CA LYS A 58 -19.20 -7.44 -14.18
C LYS A 58 -18.04 -8.42 -13.99
N PRO A 59 -18.25 -9.66 -13.48
CA PRO A 59 -17.18 -10.62 -13.26
C PRO A 59 -16.27 -10.84 -14.48
N VAL A 60 -16.87 -10.91 -15.67
CA VAL A 60 -16.18 -11.07 -16.97
C VAL A 60 -15.22 -9.91 -17.28
N GLU A 61 -15.56 -8.70 -16.85
CA GLU A 61 -14.74 -7.51 -17.06
C GLU A 61 -13.49 -7.53 -16.18
N GLN A 62 -13.57 -8.18 -15.02
CA GLN A 62 -12.47 -8.27 -14.07
C GLN A 62 -11.48 -9.35 -14.42
N ASP A 63 -11.94 -10.49 -14.93
CA ASP A 63 -11.05 -11.51 -15.49
C ASP A 63 -10.26 -10.95 -16.68
N ARG A 64 -10.91 -10.13 -17.52
CA ARG A 64 -10.23 -9.42 -18.61
C ARG A 64 -9.20 -8.43 -18.09
N LEU A 65 -9.54 -7.58 -17.13
CA LEU A 65 -8.60 -6.63 -16.53
C LEU A 65 -7.41 -7.34 -15.88
N ARG A 66 -7.63 -8.50 -15.26
CA ARG A 66 -6.57 -9.32 -14.69
C ARG A 66 -5.59 -9.82 -15.75
N VAL A 67 -6.08 -10.43 -16.82
CA VAL A 67 -5.23 -10.91 -17.92
C VAL A 67 -4.48 -9.76 -18.60
N GLU A 68 -5.13 -8.62 -18.79
CA GLU A 68 -4.48 -7.45 -19.40
C GLU A 68 -3.42 -6.82 -18.47
N LEU A 69 -3.67 -6.77 -17.15
CA LEU A 69 -2.68 -6.33 -16.16
C LEU A 69 -1.49 -7.29 -16.13
N GLU A 70 -1.76 -8.60 -16.07
CA GLU A 70 -0.72 -9.62 -16.04
C GLU A 70 0.20 -9.51 -17.25
N ARG A 71 -0.38 -9.38 -18.45
CA ARG A 71 0.40 -9.17 -19.69
C ARG A 71 1.26 -7.92 -19.61
N ALA A 72 0.71 -6.80 -19.12
CA ALA A 72 1.47 -5.55 -18.99
C ALA A 72 2.65 -5.71 -18.02
N VAL A 73 2.41 -6.32 -16.86
CA VAL A 73 3.42 -6.53 -15.82
C VAL A 73 4.52 -7.51 -16.28
N LEU A 74 4.16 -8.57 -16.99
CA LEU A 74 5.14 -9.52 -17.54
C LEU A 74 5.98 -8.88 -18.66
N ALA A 75 5.37 -8.09 -19.54
CA ALA A 75 6.09 -7.38 -20.59
C ALA A 75 7.13 -6.41 -20.02
N ASP A 76 6.80 -5.68 -18.95
CA ASP A 76 7.75 -4.80 -18.25
C ASP A 76 8.89 -5.58 -17.54
N GLN A 77 8.71 -6.87 -17.24
CA GLN A 77 9.75 -7.71 -16.62
C GLN A 77 10.68 -8.36 -17.64
N GLU A 78 10.16 -8.79 -18.79
CA GLU A 78 10.96 -9.40 -19.86
C GLU A 78 11.83 -8.36 -20.58
N GLU A 79 11.43 -7.10 -20.58
CA GLU A 79 12.16 -6.00 -21.22
C GLU A 79 13.25 -5.36 -20.33
N ILE A 80 13.68 -6.00 -19.23
CA ILE A 80 14.81 -5.53 -18.42
C ILE A 80 16.13 -5.76 -19.19
N GLY A 81 16.43 -4.84 -20.10
CA GLY A 81 17.65 -4.69 -20.90
C GLY A 81 17.93 -3.20 -21.17
N GLU A 82 19.20 -2.83 -21.25
CA GLU A 82 19.73 -1.45 -21.18
C GLU A 82 18.95 -0.45 -22.08
N ASP A 83 18.53 0.68 -21.49
CA ASP A 83 17.97 1.91 -22.09
C ASP A 83 16.45 2.11 -22.29
N ARG A 84 15.54 1.22 -21.83
CA ARG A 84 14.09 1.55 -21.83
C ARG A 84 13.54 2.00 -20.47
N PRO A 85 12.57 2.93 -20.45
CA PRO A 85 11.95 3.39 -19.21
C PRO A 85 11.24 2.23 -18.52
N VAL A 86 11.54 2.05 -17.24
CA VAL A 86 10.87 1.10 -16.37
C VAL A 86 9.36 1.40 -16.39
N ASP A 87 8.54 0.38 -16.65
CA ASP A 87 7.06 0.40 -16.57
C ASP A 87 6.26 0.96 -17.76
N GLU A 88 6.77 0.91 -19.00
CA GLU A 88 6.05 1.42 -20.18
C GLU A 88 4.67 0.76 -20.36
N HIS A 89 4.59 -0.57 -20.28
CA HIS A 89 3.35 -1.32 -20.52
C HIS A 89 2.34 -1.10 -19.39
N PHE A 90 2.81 -1.06 -18.14
CA PHE A 90 1.96 -0.73 -17.00
C PHE A 90 1.40 0.69 -17.09
N GLN A 91 2.20 1.68 -17.50
CA GLN A 91 1.69 3.05 -17.73
C GLN A 91 0.67 3.08 -18.87
N ALA A 92 0.87 2.31 -19.94
CA ALA A 92 -0.12 2.17 -21.01
C ALA A 92 -1.43 1.55 -20.51
N PHE A 93 -1.36 0.56 -19.62
CA PHE A 93 -2.54 0.00 -18.96
C PHE A 93 -3.29 1.06 -18.14
N LEU A 94 -2.58 1.83 -17.30
CA LEU A 94 -3.18 2.90 -16.50
C LEU A 94 -3.80 3.99 -17.37
N LYS A 95 -3.16 4.35 -18.49
CA LYS A 95 -3.69 5.33 -19.44
C LYS A 95 -4.97 4.84 -20.14
N LYS A 96 -5.05 3.53 -20.44
CA LYS A 96 -6.19 2.92 -21.12
C LYS A 96 -7.41 2.77 -20.22
N TYR A 97 -7.20 2.37 -18.96
CA TYR A 97 -8.30 2.03 -18.04
C TYR A 97 -8.56 3.08 -16.96
N GLY A 98 -7.56 3.87 -16.58
CA GLY A 98 -7.71 4.97 -15.63
C GLY A 98 -8.45 4.57 -14.35
N GLU A 99 -9.38 5.42 -13.93
CA GLU A 99 -10.22 5.23 -12.74
C GLU A 99 -11.11 3.99 -12.81
N ASP A 100 -11.42 3.45 -13.99
CA ASP A 100 -12.25 2.25 -14.11
C ASP A 100 -11.51 0.98 -13.63
N ALA A 101 -10.17 1.01 -13.58
CA ALA A 101 -9.36 -0.07 -13.01
C ALA A 101 -9.31 -0.05 -11.47
N VAL A 102 -9.72 1.05 -10.82
CA VAL A 102 -9.59 1.22 -9.37
C VAL A 102 -10.33 0.13 -8.57
N PRO A 103 -11.60 -0.21 -8.84
CA PRO A 103 -12.30 -1.25 -8.08
C PRO A 103 -11.64 -2.63 -8.24
N PHE A 104 -11.00 -2.88 -9.37
CA PHE A 104 -10.23 -4.08 -9.61
C PHE A 104 -8.95 -4.12 -8.77
N PHE A 105 -8.18 -3.02 -8.73
CA PHE A 105 -6.99 -2.93 -7.88
C PHE A 105 -7.32 -3.02 -6.39
N GLU A 106 -8.37 -2.33 -5.92
CA GLU A 106 -8.83 -2.41 -4.53
C GLU A 106 -9.15 -3.86 -4.14
N ARG A 107 -9.80 -4.60 -5.04
CA ARG A 107 -10.10 -6.01 -4.82
C ARG A 107 -8.84 -6.85 -4.67
N LEU A 108 -7.88 -6.74 -5.60
CA LEU A 108 -6.62 -7.51 -5.51
C LEU A 108 -5.90 -7.26 -4.18
N VAL A 109 -5.85 -5.99 -3.75
CA VAL A 109 -5.21 -5.62 -2.47
C VAL A 109 -6.00 -6.17 -1.28
N VAL A 110 -7.33 -6.13 -1.31
CA VAL A 110 -8.18 -6.69 -0.26
C VAL A 110 -8.07 -8.22 -0.19
N GLU A 111 -8.08 -8.92 -1.33
CA GLU A 111 -7.91 -10.37 -1.40
C GLU A 111 -6.54 -10.79 -0.88
N ALA A 112 -5.48 -10.07 -1.24
CA ALA A 112 -4.13 -10.29 -0.70
C ALA A 112 -4.09 -10.05 0.81
N ALA A 113 -4.82 -9.04 1.31
CA ALA A 113 -4.92 -8.76 2.73
C ALA A 113 -5.66 -9.88 3.47
N ASP A 114 -6.73 -10.43 2.91
CA ASP A 114 -7.61 -11.37 3.60
C ASP A 114 -7.15 -12.83 3.48
N SER A 115 -6.51 -13.21 2.38
CA SER A 115 -6.11 -14.61 2.10
C SER A 115 -4.62 -14.90 2.25
N GLY A 116 -3.75 -13.88 2.14
CA GLY A 116 -2.30 -14.09 2.07
C GLY A 116 -1.84 -14.80 0.79
N TRP A 117 -2.68 -14.89 -0.23
CA TRP A 117 -2.41 -15.64 -1.46
C TRP A 117 -1.20 -15.09 -2.22
N ARG A 118 -0.18 -15.94 -2.45
CA ARG A 118 1.14 -15.54 -2.95
C ARG A 118 1.34 -15.63 -4.46
N ASP A 119 0.46 -16.30 -5.20
CA ASP A 119 0.74 -16.68 -6.59
C ASP A 119 0.82 -15.47 -7.54
N ASP A 120 0.31 -14.30 -7.13
CA ASP A 120 0.26 -13.10 -7.96
C ASP A 120 0.95 -11.89 -7.34
N ALA A 121 2.12 -12.08 -6.72
CA ALA A 121 2.83 -11.00 -6.04
C ALA A 121 3.10 -9.78 -6.92
N HIS A 122 3.37 -10.01 -8.21
CA HIS A 122 3.56 -8.95 -9.19
C HIS A 122 2.27 -8.17 -9.49
N GLN A 123 1.12 -8.85 -9.56
CA GLN A 123 -0.17 -8.19 -9.76
C GLN A 123 -0.57 -7.39 -8.52
N VAL A 124 -0.32 -7.90 -7.31
CA VAL A 124 -0.58 -7.15 -6.06
C VAL A 124 0.30 -5.91 -6.00
N ASN A 125 1.59 -6.01 -6.34
CA ASN A 125 2.47 -4.85 -6.43
C ASN A 125 1.97 -3.83 -7.46
N ALA A 126 1.59 -4.28 -8.64
CA ALA A 126 1.03 -3.43 -9.68
C ALA A 126 -0.29 -2.78 -9.25
N ALA A 127 -1.15 -3.50 -8.54
CA ALA A 127 -2.39 -2.97 -7.98
C ALA A 127 -2.13 -1.88 -6.94
N VAL A 128 -1.18 -2.09 -6.02
CA VAL A 128 -0.76 -1.05 -5.06
C VAL A 128 -0.24 0.19 -5.79
N ARG A 129 0.64 0.02 -6.79
CA ARG A 129 1.17 1.11 -7.60
C ARG A 129 0.07 1.86 -8.38
N GLY A 130 -0.87 1.12 -8.95
CA GLY A 130 -2.03 1.68 -9.67
C GLY A 130 -2.93 2.50 -8.77
N LEU A 131 -3.23 2.02 -7.56
CA LEU A 131 -3.98 2.78 -6.55
C LEU A 131 -3.24 4.05 -6.14
N VAL A 132 -1.94 3.99 -5.89
CA VAL A 132 -1.14 5.17 -5.58
C VAL A 132 -1.19 6.19 -6.71
N ALA A 133 -1.04 5.74 -7.97
CA ALA A 133 -1.02 6.61 -9.13
C ALA A 133 -2.37 7.28 -9.41
N LEU A 134 -3.48 6.54 -9.28
CA LEU A 134 -4.82 7.02 -9.62
C LEU A 134 -5.50 7.75 -8.44
N GLN A 135 -5.46 7.16 -7.25
CA GLN A 135 -6.17 7.66 -6.08
C GLN A 135 -5.31 8.49 -5.11
N GLY A 136 -3.98 8.37 -5.17
CA GLY A 136 -3.06 9.05 -4.27
C GLY A 136 -3.41 8.80 -2.80
N LYS A 137 -3.65 9.87 -2.03
CA LYS A 137 -4.02 9.76 -0.60
C LYS A 137 -5.32 9.00 -0.35
N ARG A 138 -6.25 8.91 -1.32
CA ARG A 138 -7.51 8.16 -1.13
C ARG A 138 -7.27 6.65 -0.98
N ALA A 139 -6.18 6.13 -1.53
CA ALA A 139 -5.78 4.72 -1.40
C ALA A 139 -5.30 4.35 0.02
N GLN A 140 -5.04 5.31 0.91
CA GLN A 140 -4.43 5.02 2.22
C GLN A 140 -5.26 4.04 3.07
N GLY A 141 -6.60 4.05 2.96
CA GLY A 141 -7.46 3.15 3.72
C GLY A 141 -7.20 1.68 3.38
N VAL A 142 -7.23 1.35 2.08
CA VAL A 142 -7.01 -0.02 1.62
C VAL A 142 -5.56 -0.47 1.81
N LEU A 143 -4.59 0.43 1.61
CA LEU A 143 -3.18 0.15 1.85
C LEU A 143 -2.87 -0.08 3.33
N LYS A 144 -3.50 0.66 4.25
CA LYS A 144 -3.40 0.40 5.69
C LYS A 144 -3.95 -0.97 6.04
N LYS A 145 -5.06 -1.40 5.43
CA LYS A 145 -5.61 -2.76 5.63
C LYS A 145 -4.59 -3.83 5.21
N LEU A 146 -3.96 -3.69 4.04
CA LEU A 146 -2.93 -4.64 3.58
C LEU A 146 -1.68 -4.62 4.46
N ALA A 147 -1.11 -3.44 4.75
CA ALA A 147 0.08 -3.29 5.59
C ALA A 147 -0.14 -3.85 7.01
N SER A 148 -1.35 -3.66 7.55
CA SER A 148 -1.69 -4.07 8.91
C SER A 148 -2.24 -5.50 9.02
N SER A 149 -2.44 -6.21 7.90
CA SER A 149 -3.02 -7.55 7.91
C SER A 149 -2.10 -8.57 8.57
N LYS A 150 -2.68 -9.48 9.36
CA LYS A 150 -1.98 -10.62 9.99
C LYS A 150 -1.91 -11.85 9.07
N THR A 151 -2.75 -11.88 8.04
CA THR A 151 -2.84 -12.96 7.06
C THR A 151 -2.05 -12.63 5.80
N ALA A 152 -1.84 -11.34 5.50
CA ALA A 152 -1.02 -10.92 4.38
C ALA A 152 0.41 -11.43 4.51
N ASP A 153 0.98 -11.80 3.37
CA ASP A 153 2.39 -12.11 3.29
C ASP A 153 3.27 -10.92 3.68
N LEU A 154 4.47 -11.20 4.20
CA LEU A 154 5.47 -10.20 4.54
C LEU A 154 5.73 -9.24 3.37
N LEU A 155 5.88 -9.77 2.15
CA LEU A 155 6.15 -8.97 0.96
C LEU A 155 5.02 -7.97 0.69
N PHE A 156 3.76 -8.40 0.78
CA PHE A 156 2.61 -7.52 0.53
C PHE A 156 2.47 -6.45 1.59
N SER A 157 2.72 -6.83 2.84
CA SER A 157 2.73 -5.90 3.96
C SER A 157 3.79 -4.80 3.76
N GLN A 158 5.00 -5.17 3.32
CA GLN A 158 6.08 -4.24 3.01
C GLN A 158 5.76 -3.36 1.79
N ILE A 159 5.23 -3.92 0.70
CA ILE A 159 4.80 -3.17 -0.49
C ILE A 159 3.79 -2.09 -0.11
N ALA A 160 2.76 -2.46 0.67
CA ALA A 160 1.74 -1.53 1.11
C ALA A 160 2.30 -0.45 2.04
N LEU A 161 3.19 -0.81 2.96
CA LEU A 161 3.84 0.15 3.85
C LEU A 161 4.75 1.11 3.08
N ASN A 162 5.51 0.63 2.10
CA ASN A 162 6.33 1.48 1.24
C ASN A 162 5.47 2.50 0.47
N ALA A 163 4.34 2.05 -0.07
CA ALA A 163 3.37 2.94 -0.72
C ALA A 163 2.79 3.99 0.25
N LEU A 164 2.45 3.59 1.48
CA LEU A 164 1.99 4.52 2.51
C LEU A 164 3.05 5.55 2.89
N VAL A 165 4.31 5.13 3.04
CA VAL A 165 5.44 6.04 3.29
C VAL A 165 5.64 7.00 2.11
N GLY A 166 5.51 6.53 0.87
CA GLY A 166 5.58 7.38 -0.32
C GLY A 166 4.48 8.43 -0.40
N LEU A 167 3.26 8.09 0.04
CA LEU A 167 2.11 9.01 0.08
C LEU A 167 2.12 9.98 1.27
N ALA A 168 2.88 9.69 2.32
CA ALA A 168 2.91 10.47 3.54
C ALA A 168 3.73 11.77 3.37
N PRO A 169 3.33 12.87 4.02
CA PRO A 169 4.20 14.04 4.17
C PRO A 169 5.52 13.65 4.82
N GLU A 170 6.62 14.33 4.49
CA GLU A 170 7.95 14.06 5.05
C GLU A 170 7.96 13.99 6.58
N SER A 171 7.19 14.84 7.25
CA SER A 171 7.05 14.89 8.71
C SER A 171 6.43 13.62 9.33
N GLU A 172 5.70 12.82 8.55
CA GLU A 172 4.98 11.64 9.05
C GLU A 172 5.68 10.31 8.70
N LYS A 173 6.60 10.31 7.72
CA LYS A 173 7.26 9.09 7.23
C LYS A 173 8.00 8.33 8.32
N VAL A 174 8.74 9.04 9.17
CA VAL A 174 9.46 8.44 10.31
C VAL A 174 8.48 7.79 11.28
N GLY A 175 7.38 8.48 11.61
CA GLY A 175 6.37 7.97 12.54
C GLY A 175 5.74 6.66 12.06
N LEU A 176 5.44 6.53 10.77
CA LEU A 176 4.91 5.29 10.18
C LEU A 176 5.89 4.12 10.31
N LEU A 177 7.18 4.34 10.02
CA LEU A 177 8.20 3.29 10.11
C LEU A 177 8.50 2.90 11.57
N ILE A 178 8.52 3.86 12.49
CA ILE A 178 8.67 3.59 13.93
C ILE A 178 7.46 2.82 14.48
N ALA A 179 6.23 3.18 14.07
CA ALA A 179 5.04 2.43 14.44
C ALA A 179 5.14 0.98 13.96
N ARG A 180 5.63 0.77 12.73
CA ARG A 180 5.86 -0.59 12.21
C ARG A 180 6.89 -1.37 13.04
N LEU A 181 8.02 -0.75 13.40
CA LEU A 181 9.03 -1.38 14.23
C LEU A 181 8.48 -1.83 15.59
N ARG A 182 7.60 -1.01 16.18
CA ARG A 182 6.91 -1.31 17.45
C ARG A 182 5.93 -2.47 17.36
N GLU A 183 5.27 -2.66 16.22
CA GLU A 183 4.38 -3.81 16.02
C GLU A 183 5.14 -5.14 16.12
N GLY A 184 6.42 -5.15 15.72
CA GLY A 184 7.35 -6.23 16.00
C GLY A 184 6.93 -7.62 15.50
N ARG A 185 6.19 -7.68 14.40
CA ARG A 185 5.61 -8.94 13.89
C ARG A 185 6.65 -9.94 13.42
N HIS A 186 7.63 -9.46 12.64
CA HIS A 186 8.66 -10.28 12.03
C HIS A 186 10.01 -9.56 12.05
N PRO A 187 11.12 -10.22 12.39
CA PRO A 187 12.45 -9.61 12.37
C PRO A 187 12.83 -9.04 10.99
N GLU A 188 12.50 -9.74 9.91
CA GLU A 188 12.78 -9.31 8.54
C GLU A 188 12.07 -8.00 8.19
N ASP A 189 10.83 -7.85 8.64
CA ASP A 189 10.05 -6.62 8.50
C ASP A 189 10.64 -5.45 9.28
N GLN A 190 11.11 -5.72 10.51
CA GLN A 190 11.80 -4.71 11.31
C GLN A 190 13.11 -4.29 10.65
N GLN A 191 13.89 -5.23 10.14
CA GLN A 191 15.14 -4.92 9.43
C GLN A 191 14.87 -4.07 8.18
N TRP A 192 13.82 -4.38 7.43
CA TRP A 192 13.37 -3.57 6.31
C TRP A 192 13.02 -2.14 6.75
N ALA A 193 12.20 -1.98 7.79
CA ALA A 193 11.79 -0.66 8.28
C ALA A 193 12.98 0.19 8.78
N VAL A 194 13.95 -0.43 9.45
CA VAL A 194 15.22 0.24 9.81
C VAL A 194 16.00 0.66 8.57
N GLY A 195 16.10 -0.22 7.57
CA GLY A 195 16.76 0.10 6.29
C GLY A 195 16.11 1.29 5.58
N THR A 196 14.78 1.37 5.60
CA THR A 196 14.03 2.50 5.04
C THR A 196 14.29 3.79 5.83
N LEU A 197 14.35 3.74 7.17
CA LEU A 197 14.71 4.90 8.00
C LEU A 197 16.13 5.42 7.66
N ILE A 198 17.11 4.54 7.50
CA ILE A 198 18.47 4.91 7.08
C ILE A 198 18.42 5.61 5.71
N THR A 199 17.63 5.07 4.77
CA THR A 199 17.48 5.62 3.42
C THR A 199 16.85 7.01 3.42
N LEU A 200 15.88 7.25 4.32
CA LEU A 200 15.30 8.58 4.50
C LEU A 200 16.31 9.58 5.08
N GLY A 201 17.34 9.11 5.80
CA GLY A 201 18.40 9.97 6.34
C GLY A 201 17.93 10.95 7.43
N ARG A 202 16.81 10.65 8.07
CA ARG A 202 16.12 11.54 9.02
C ARG A 202 16.62 11.32 10.45
N THR A 203 17.25 12.34 11.03
CA THR A 203 17.83 12.28 12.38
C THR A 203 16.77 12.16 13.47
N GLU A 204 15.53 12.58 13.19
CA GLU A 204 14.40 12.52 14.14
C GLU A 204 14.06 11.08 14.55
N ALA A 205 14.50 10.07 13.78
CA ALA A 205 14.32 8.66 14.11
C ALA A 205 15.23 8.18 15.25
N VAL A 206 16.38 8.83 15.48
CA VAL A 206 17.40 8.40 16.46
C VAL A 206 16.86 8.21 17.89
N PRO A 207 16.14 9.18 18.50
CA PRO A 207 15.61 8.99 19.85
C PRO A 207 14.68 7.79 19.94
N CYS A 208 13.78 7.60 18.97
CA CYS A 208 12.87 6.46 18.94
C CYS A 208 13.61 5.12 18.78
N LEU A 209 14.64 5.07 17.93
CA LEU A 209 15.45 3.86 17.76
C LEU A 209 16.22 3.49 19.03
N LYS A 210 16.73 4.48 19.77
CA LYS A 210 17.37 4.26 21.07
C LYS A 210 16.41 3.69 22.12
N GLU A 211 15.17 4.20 22.17
CA GLU A 211 14.13 3.65 23.05
C GLU A 211 13.78 2.21 22.67
N LEU A 212 13.59 1.93 21.38
CA LEU A 212 13.20 0.60 20.90
C LEU A 212 14.26 -0.47 21.14
N ARG A 213 15.53 -0.08 21.19
CA ARG A 213 16.67 -0.99 21.39
C ARG A 213 16.47 -1.97 22.55
N ALA A 214 15.86 -1.53 23.65
CA ALA A 214 15.66 -2.37 24.83
C ALA A 214 14.60 -3.48 24.64
N GLY A 215 13.67 -3.32 23.69
CA GLY A 215 12.58 -4.26 23.43
C GLY A 215 12.83 -5.23 22.28
N ILE A 216 13.98 -5.15 21.61
CA ILE A 216 14.28 -5.95 20.41
C ILE A 216 15.04 -7.20 20.81
N SER A 217 14.41 -8.35 20.60
CA SER A 217 14.96 -9.67 20.94
C SER A 217 15.83 -10.27 19.84
N ASP A 218 15.55 -9.96 18.58
CA ASP A 218 16.35 -10.47 17.45
C ASP A 218 17.70 -9.76 17.37
N ALA A 219 18.78 -10.54 17.47
CA ALA A 219 20.15 -10.01 17.47
C ALA A 219 20.49 -9.28 16.17
N ARG A 220 19.98 -9.75 15.02
CA ARG A 220 20.24 -9.12 13.72
C ARG A 220 19.52 -7.77 13.60
N THR A 221 18.26 -7.71 13.99
CA THR A 221 17.51 -6.45 14.08
C THR A 221 18.17 -5.48 15.06
N LEU A 222 18.65 -5.96 16.20
CA LEU A 222 19.37 -5.13 17.18
C LEU A 222 20.67 -4.53 16.60
N ILE A 223 21.45 -5.32 15.85
CA ILE A 223 22.63 -4.83 15.13
C ILE A 223 22.25 -3.74 14.12
N ASN A 224 21.18 -3.96 13.35
CA ASN A 224 20.71 -2.98 12.37
C ASN A 224 20.24 -1.68 13.03
N ILE A 225 19.52 -1.77 14.16
CA ILE A 225 19.10 -0.58 14.93
C ILE A 225 20.32 0.19 15.46
N ASN A 226 21.31 -0.50 16.01
CA ASN A 226 22.54 0.15 16.49
C ASN A 226 23.28 0.84 15.35
N SER A 227 23.38 0.18 14.19
CA SER A 227 23.97 0.75 12.97
C SER A 227 23.20 1.99 12.51
N ALA A 228 21.87 1.94 12.49
CA ALA A 228 21.01 3.07 12.15
C ALA A 228 21.17 4.24 13.12
N VAL A 229 21.26 3.99 14.43
CA VAL A 229 21.48 5.04 15.44
C VAL A 229 22.80 5.77 15.20
N VAL A 230 23.86 5.06 14.80
CA VAL A 230 25.15 5.66 14.46
C VAL A 230 25.04 6.48 13.18
N MET A 231 24.50 5.91 12.10
CA MET A 231 24.42 6.59 10.79
C MET A 231 23.50 7.80 10.79
N LEU A 232 22.34 7.69 11.44
CA LEU A 232 21.36 8.78 11.52
C LEU A 232 21.74 9.82 12.58
N GLY A 233 22.65 9.49 13.51
CA GLY A 233 23.16 10.42 14.51
C GLY A 233 24.03 11.53 13.90
N ASP A 234 24.70 11.22 12.79
CA ASP A 234 25.48 12.17 12.01
C ASP A 234 25.29 11.93 10.49
N PRO A 235 24.15 12.38 9.92
CA PRO A 235 23.80 12.07 8.54
C PRO A 235 24.75 12.70 7.49
N GLY A 236 25.57 13.68 7.91
CA GLY A 236 26.60 14.31 7.10
C GLY A 236 27.88 13.47 6.98
N VAL A 237 27.93 12.30 7.61
CA VAL A 237 29.13 11.46 7.68
C VAL A 237 28.81 10.03 7.27
N CYS A 238 29.66 9.49 6.40
CA CYS A 238 29.72 8.09 6.03
C CYS A 238 30.70 7.35 6.95
N ASN A 239 30.33 6.18 7.45
CA ASN A 239 31.15 5.36 8.33
C ASN A 239 31.79 4.21 7.56
N LEU A 240 33.06 3.90 7.85
CA LEU A 240 33.76 2.78 7.24
C LEU A 240 33.05 1.46 7.61
N TYR A 241 32.59 0.75 6.59
CA TYR A 241 31.86 -0.51 6.72
C TYR A 241 32.77 -1.71 6.48
N SER A 242 33.60 -1.65 5.43
CA SER A 242 34.56 -2.70 5.14
C SER A 242 35.80 -2.11 4.47
N GLU A 243 36.96 -2.65 4.83
CA GLU A 243 38.22 -2.36 4.16
C GLU A 243 38.89 -3.66 3.75
N SER A 244 39.52 -3.66 2.58
CA SER A 244 40.40 -4.74 2.17
C SER A 244 41.64 -4.16 1.50
N GLN A 245 42.78 -4.78 1.77
CA GLN A 245 44.02 -4.46 1.09
C GLN A 245 44.24 -5.51 0.00
N GLY A 246 44.17 -5.09 -1.26
CA GLY A 246 44.09 -6.00 -2.40
C GLY A 246 45.17 -5.73 -3.45
N GLY A 247 45.83 -6.80 -3.90
CA GLY A 247 46.65 -6.81 -5.11
C GLY A 247 48.10 -6.30 -4.96
N PRO A 248 48.88 -6.32 -6.07
CA PRO A 248 50.28 -5.91 -6.08
C PRO A 248 50.50 -4.42 -5.79
N SER A 249 49.47 -3.59 -5.96
CA SER A 249 49.50 -2.14 -5.81
C SER A 249 49.44 -1.65 -4.37
N ARG A 250 49.22 -2.53 -3.37
CA ARG A 250 49.06 -2.20 -1.94
C ARG A 250 47.97 -1.15 -1.64
N LEU A 251 47.07 -0.90 -2.58
CA LEU A 251 45.95 0.03 -2.41
C LEU A 251 44.89 -0.55 -1.48
N TRP A 252 44.21 0.35 -0.77
CA TRP A 252 43.10 0.05 0.10
C TRP A 252 41.79 0.23 -0.65
N SER A 253 40.94 -0.79 -0.63
CA SER A 253 39.55 -0.72 -1.08
C SER A 253 38.67 -0.43 0.14
N CYS A 254 38.14 0.78 0.22
CA CYS A 254 37.39 1.27 1.35
C CYS A 254 35.91 1.41 0.98
N ARG A 255 35.02 0.69 1.66
CA ARG A 255 33.57 0.86 1.52
C ARG A 255 32.99 1.52 2.75
N TYR A 256 32.23 2.57 2.52
CA TYR A 256 31.56 3.35 3.54
C TYR A 256 30.06 3.19 3.42
N GLN A 257 29.35 3.28 4.54
CA GLN A 257 27.89 3.36 4.60
C GLN A 257 27.47 4.72 5.12
N CYS A 258 26.48 5.32 4.46
CA CYS A 258 25.96 6.65 4.79
C CYS A 258 24.44 6.59 5.00
N ALA A 259 23.92 7.57 5.74
CA ALA A 259 22.50 7.85 5.80
C ALA A 259 22.05 8.65 4.57
N GLY A 260 20.78 8.49 4.18
CA GLY A 260 20.18 9.21 3.06
C GLY A 260 20.17 8.43 1.74
N ALA A 261 19.96 9.15 0.63
CA ALA A 261 19.80 8.57 -0.70
C ALA A 261 21.06 7.84 -1.18
N VAL A 262 22.26 8.36 -0.86
CA VAL A 262 23.54 7.70 -1.15
C VAL A 262 23.88 6.80 0.03
N ARG A 263 23.59 5.49 -0.09
CA ARG A 263 23.75 4.53 1.01
C ARG A 263 25.16 4.01 1.20
N GLY A 264 26.02 4.16 0.19
CA GLY A 264 27.38 3.72 0.27
C GLY A 264 28.30 4.41 -0.70
N ARG A 265 29.56 4.49 -0.32
CA ARG A 265 30.65 5.03 -1.14
C ARG A 265 31.78 4.02 -1.14
N GLU A 266 32.30 3.72 -2.32
CA GLU A 266 33.52 2.96 -2.45
C GLU A 266 34.63 3.88 -2.94
N ARG A 267 35.79 3.79 -2.29
CA ARG A 267 36.98 4.58 -2.59
C ARG A 267 38.18 3.65 -2.60
N VAL A 268 39.06 3.85 -3.57
CA VAL A 268 40.38 3.23 -3.57
C VAL A 268 41.38 4.27 -3.09
N MET A 269 42.19 3.93 -2.10
CA MET A 269 43.12 4.86 -1.44
C MET A 269 44.53 4.29 -1.37
N GLU A 270 45.53 5.16 -1.44
CA GLU A 270 46.94 4.78 -1.24
C GLU A 270 47.27 4.56 0.25
N ALA A 271 46.57 5.25 1.14
CA ALA A 271 46.69 5.13 2.58
C ALA A 271 45.55 4.29 3.18
N ALA A 272 45.71 3.89 4.45
CA ALA A 272 44.68 3.17 5.20
C ALA A 272 43.34 3.94 5.21
N CYS A 273 42.24 3.20 5.18
CA CYS A 273 40.91 3.79 5.09
C CYS A 273 40.61 4.64 6.34
N PRO A 274 40.28 5.95 6.19
CA PRO A 274 39.78 6.72 7.32
C PRO A 274 38.49 6.11 7.85
N ARG A 275 38.25 6.25 9.16
CA ARG A 275 37.05 5.70 9.81
C ARG A 275 35.76 6.34 9.32
N THR A 276 35.84 7.60 8.88
CA THR A 276 34.71 8.37 8.41
C THR A 276 35.08 9.19 7.17
N LEU A 277 34.07 9.51 6.36
CA LEU A 277 34.17 10.44 5.24
C LEU A 277 32.96 11.38 5.22
N PRO A 278 33.09 12.61 4.69
CA PRO A 278 31.94 13.47 4.46
C PRO A 278 30.94 12.82 3.49
N ASN A 279 29.65 12.92 3.81
CA ASN A 279 28.55 12.52 2.93
C ASN A 279 28.17 13.70 2.00
N LYS A 280 29.12 14.13 1.18
CA LYS A 280 28.92 15.15 0.15
C LYS A 280 29.41 14.61 -1.17
N ASP A 281 28.64 14.81 -2.24
CA ASP A 281 29.13 14.53 -3.58
C ASP A 281 30.30 15.49 -3.87
N GLU A 282 31.43 14.91 -4.26
CA GLU A 282 32.62 15.67 -4.71
C GLU A 282 32.42 16.07 -6.18
#